data_AF-A0A368B0T2-F1
#
_entry.id   AF-A0A368B0T2-F1
#
_cell.length_a   1.000
_cell.length_b   1.000
_cell.length_c   1.000
_cell.angle_alpha   90.00
_cell.angle_beta   90.00
_cell.angle_gamma   90.00
#
_symmetry.space_group_name_H-M   'P 1'
#
loop_
_entity.id
_entity.type
_entity.pdbx_description
1 polymer ?
#
loop_
_entity_poly.entity_id
_entity_poly.type
_entity_poly.pdbx_seq_one_letter_code
_entity_poly.pdbx_strand_id
1 'polypeptide(L)'
;MLVWSKVISVDEKNFVEERFLSMAQTNAVIKRLSGSQKLQVEVYLENEKEAQRLKKELGGKVNKLEYKNWAKINASSNRPLIKIRDKILITDNSDSKELKKIKIRYPKKIVISIPAALAFGTGDHATTSTCLRMLVDIAKDHQKKKKQWSLCDIGLGTGILPITASLMGAFKVEGFDFDPEAIVIAKRNMVINSIDGINIYEQDLFDWSPKKGRTWDVITANIFANVLNPNLKKIWSLVSENGHLLLSGILKEHHDSILKNAKSNGLPIPELHCKGKWVSFKFNNC
;
A
#
# COMPACT_ATOMS: atom_id res chain seq x y z
N MET A 1 5.75 -3.02 22.18
CA MET A 1 5.92 -2.01 21.12
C MET A 1 6.47 -0.72 21.72
N LEU A 2 7.57 -0.24 21.14
CA LEU A 2 8.20 1.04 21.44
C LEU A 2 7.80 2.03 20.36
N VAL A 3 7.77 3.32 20.69
CA VAL A 3 7.64 4.38 19.69
C VAL A 3 8.80 5.33 19.84
N TRP A 4 9.57 5.47 18.77
CA TRP A 4 10.47 6.59 18.60
C TRP A 4 9.67 7.77 18.06
N SER A 5 9.92 8.99 18.51
CA SER A 5 9.23 10.19 18.04
C SER A 5 10.15 11.40 17.95
N LYS A 6 9.94 12.23 16.93
CA LYS A 6 10.67 13.48 16.72
C LYS A 6 9.77 14.54 16.09
N VAL A 7 9.87 15.76 16.59
CA VAL A 7 9.23 16.93 15.97
C VAL A 7 10.20 17.52 14.95
N ILE A 8 9.71 17.76 13.75
CA ILE A 8 10.45 18.30 12.61
C ILE A 8 9.66 19.45 11.99
N SER A 9 10.32 20.31 11.21
CA SER A 9 9.63 21.30 10.36
C SER A 9 8.98 20.66 9.13
N VAL A 10 8.07 21.37 8.47
CA VAL A 10 7.46 20.91 7.21
C VAL A 10 8.50 20.76 6.10
N ASP A 11 9.54 21.60 6.08
CA ASP A 11 10.59 21.55 5.06
C ASP A 11 11.50 20.32 5.21
N GLU A 12 11.70 19.87 6.45
CA GLU A 12 12.45 18.64 6.76
C GLU A 12 11.66 17.35 6.48
N LYS A 13 10.36 17.45 6.17
CA LYS A 13 9.49 16.28 5.96
C LYS A 13 10.05 15.31 4.93
N ASN A 14 10.47 15.83 3.78
CA ASN A 14 10.90 15.00 2.65
C ASN A 14 12.21 14.27 2.98
N PHE A 15 13.15 14.95 3.64
CA PHE A 15 14.42 14.37 4.08
C PHE A 15 14.21 13.25 5.10
N VAL A 16 13.27 13.45 6.03
CA VAL A 16 12.95 12.47 7.06
C VAL A 16 12.20 11.28 6.47
N GLU A 17 11.25 11.51 5.55
CA GLU A 17 10.62 10.44 4.79
C GLU A 17 11.65 9.62 4.00
N GLU A 18 12.58 10.26 3.31
CA GLU A 18 13.64 9.55 2.55
C GLU A 18 14.54 8.72 3.44
N ARG A 19 14.88 9.22 4.62
CA ARG A 19 15.73 8.51 5.57
C ARG A 19 15.01 7.34 6.23
N PHE A 20 13.70 7.42 6.48
CA PHE A 20 12.93 6.28 6.97
C PHE A 20 12.64 5.25 5.87
N LEU A 21 12.40 5.71 4.64
CA LEU A 21 12.22 4.84 3.47
C LEU A 21 13.52 4.09 3.12
N SER A 22 14.69 4.73 3.26
CA SER A 22 15.99 4.09 3.01
C SER A 22 16.42 3.10 4.11
N MET A 23 15.83 3.21 5.30
CA MET A 23 16.07 2.30 6.42
C MET A 23 15.19 1.04 6.38
N ALA A 24 14.38 0.85 5.33
CA ALA A 24 13.42 -0.26 5.19
C ALA A 24 12.41 -0.40 6.35
N GLN A 25 12.30 0.62 7.21
CA GLN A 25 11.37 0.63 8.35
C GLN A 25 10.01 1.17 7.90
N THR A 26 9.05 0.26 7.77
CA THR A 26 7.69 0.49 7.25
C THR A 26 6.74 1.15 8.25
N ASN A 27 7.14 1.31 9.52
CA ASN A 27 6.27 1.69 10.63
C ASN A 27 6.34 3.19 11.01
N ALA A 28 6.62 4.08 10.06
CA ALA A 28 6.71 5.53 10.31
C ALA A 28 5.39 6.27 10.03
N VAL A 29 4.86 6.97 11.04
CA VAL A 29 3.67 7.82 10.96
C VAL A 29 4.07 9.28 11.09
N ILE A 30 3.56 10.14 10.21
CA ILE A 30 3.79 11.59 10.28
C ILE A 30 2.46 12.29 10.56
N LYS A 31 2.40 13.01 11.69
CA LYS A 31 1.25 13.81 12.15
C LYS A 31 1.59 15.29 12.05
N ARG A 32 0.66 16.12 11.58
CA ARG A 32 0.80 17.58 11.66
C ARG A 32 0.32 18.05 13.03
N LEU A 33 1.12 18.85 13.73
CA LEU A 33 0.73 19.43 15.01
C LEU A 33 -0.19 20.63 14.77
N SER A 34 -1.40 20.60 15.31
CA SER A 34 -2.45 21.60 15.09
C SER A 34 -1.95 23.03 15.33
N GLY A 35 -2.22 23.94 14.38
CA GLY A 35 -1.82 25.35 14.47
C GLY A 35 -0.33 25.63 14.24
N SER A 36 0.48 24.65 13.82
CA SER A 36 1.93 24.85 13.62
C SER A 36 2.45 24.36 12.26
N GLN A 37 3.57 24.92 11.79
CA GLN A 37 4.36 24.38 10.67
C GLN A 37 5.28 23.23 11.12
N LYS A 38 4.93 22.52 12.20
CA LYS A 38 5.70 21.40 12.74
C LYS A 38 4.95 20.09 12.52
N LEU A 39 5.72 19.06 12.22
CA LEU A 39 5.28 17.68 12.05
C LEU A 39 5.87 16.84 13.17
N GLN A 40 5.11 15.89 13.68
CA GLN A 40 5.58 14.85 14.58
C GLN A 40 5.72 13.57 13.79
N VAL A 41 6.94 13.07 13.70
CA VAL A 41 7.23 11.74 13.15
C VAL A 41 7.27 10.76 14.29
N GLU A 42 6.61 9.63 14.13
CA GLU A 42 6.58 8.52 15.08
C GLU A 42 6.96 7.25 14.33
N VAL A 43 7.91 6.47 14.85
CA VAL A 43 8.33 5.19 14.27
C VAL A 43 8.13 4.12 15.32
N TYR A 44 7.36 3.11 14.98
CA TYR A 44 6.93 2.08 15.91
C TYR A 44 7.81 0.86 15.73
N LEU A 45 8.38 0.38 16.83
CA LEU A 45 9.50 -0.55 16.83
C LEU A 45 9.21 -1.69 17.80
N GLU A 46 9.54 -2.90 17.39
CA GLU A 46 9.35 -4.09 18.22
C GLU A 46 10.53 -4.30 19.17
N ASN A 47 11.74 -3.92 18.75
CA ASN A 47 12.96 -4.13 19.50
C ASN A 47 13.58 -2.82 20.01
N GLU A 48 14.20 -2.91 21.19
CA GLU A 48 14.80 -1.76 21.87
C GLU A 48 16.11 -1.31 21.21
N LYS A 49 16.84 -2.23 20.59
CA LYS A 49 18.09 -1.92 19.89
C LYS A 49 17.88 -0.93 18.75
N GLU A 50 16.85 -1.12 17.93
CA GLU A 50 16.49 -0.22 16.84
C GLU A 50 15.95 1.11 17.35
N ALA A 51 15.13 1.09 18.40
CA ALA A 51 14.64 2.32 19.02
C ALA A 51 15.79 3.20 19.53
N GLN A 52 16.78 2.59 20.17
CA GLN A 52 17.97 3.31 20.63
C GLN A 52 18.89 3.72 19.46
N ARG A 53 18.98 2.91 18.40
CA ARG A 53 19.71 3.27 17.17
C ARG A 53 19.12 4.53 16.53
N LEU A 54 17.80 4.58 16.32
CA LEU A 54 17.13 5.75 15.78
C LEU A 54 17.32 6.98 16.67
N LYS A 55 17.22 6.80 18.00
CA LYS A 55 17.49 7.88 18.95
C LYS A 55 18.90 8.43 18.81
N LYS A 56 19.91 7.56 18.62
CA LYS A 56 21.31 7.94 18.44
C LYS A 56 21.57 8.63 17.10
N GLU A 57 20.99 8.12 16.01
CA GLU A 57 21.26 8.61 14.65
C GLU A 57 20.43 9.84 14.26
N LEU A 58 19.23 9.99 14.82
CA LEU A 58 18.24 11.00 14.42
C LEU A 58 17.82 11.92 15.57
N GLY A 59 18.24 11.67 16.81
CA GLY A 59 17.72 12.36 17.99
C GLY A 59 16.31 11.89 18.36
N GLY A 60 15.52 12.73 19.04
CA GLY A 60 14.13 12.38 19.40
C GLY A 60 13.98 11.60 20.72
N LYS A 61 12.80 11.02 20.93
CA LYS A 61 12.41 10.35 22.18
C LYS A 61 11.88 8.94 21.91
N VAL A 62 12.22 7.99 22.77
CA VAL A 62 11.67 6.63 22.75
C VAL A 62 10.76 6.46 23.94
N ASN A 63 9.52 6.03 23.71
CA ASN A 63 8.54 5.73 24.75
C ASN A 63 7.97 4.32 24.55
N LYS A 64 7.58 3.67 25.66
CA LYS A 64 6.86 2.39 25.60
C LYS A 64 5.38 2.67 25.41
N LEU A 65 4.76 2.03 24.42
CA LEU A 65 3.37 2.31 24.05
C LEU A 65 2.45 1.25 24.65
N GLU A 66 1.50 1.68 25.49
CA GLU A 66 0.45 0.80 26.01
C GLU A 66 -0.65 0.60 24.96
N TYR A 67 -0.99 -0.66 24.69
CA TYR A 67 -1.93 -1.09 23.63
C TYR A 67 -3.29 -0.37 23.67
N LYS A 68 -3.79 -0.02 24.88
CA LYS A 68 -5.08 0.69 25.06
C LYS A 68 -5.08 2.12 24.52
N ASN A 69 -3.95 2.82 24.50
CA ASN A 69 -3.87 4.19 23.98
C ASN A 69 -3.79 4.25 22.45
N TRP A 70 -3.37 3.16 21.80
CA TRP A 70 -3.26 3.07 20.34
C TRP A 70 -4.62 3.15 19.63
N ALA A 71 -5.63 2.44 20.14
CA ALA A 71 -6.98 2.45 19.55
C ALA A 71 -7.68 3.82 19.66
N LYS A 72 -7.37 4.62 20.71
CA LYS A 72 -7.99 5.94 20.92
C LYS A 72 -7.40 7.04 20.05
N ILE A 73 -6.09 6.99 19.74
CA ILE A 73 -5.41 8.03 18.95
C ILE A 73 -5.87 8.07 17.48
N ASN A 74 -6.41 6.96 16.97
CA ASN A 74 -6.87 6.81 15.57
C ASN A 74 -8.38 7.01 15.37
N ALA A 75 -9.15 7.30 16.42
CA ALA A 75 -10.61 7.40 16.34
C ALA A 75 -11.13 8.77 15.83
N SER A 76 -10.26 9.76 15.65
CA SER A 76 -10.68 11.14 15.37
C SER A 76 -9.73 11.88 14.41
N SER A 77 -9.60 11.41 13.17
CA SER A 77 -8.97 12.20 12.12
C SER A 77 -10.02 12.80 11.18
N ASN A 78 -10.12 14.13 11.18
CA ASN A 78 -10.91 14.89 10.20
C ASN A 78 -10.21 14.95 8.82
N ARG A 79 -9.57 13.87 8.38
CA ARG A 79 -8.91 13.86 7.06
C ARG A 79 -9.97 13.87 5.96
N PRO A 80 -9.72 14.61 4.86
CA PRO A 80 -10.65 14.62 3.73
C PRO A 80 -10.72 13.24 3.08
N LEU A 81 -11.90 12.89 2.58
CA LEU A 81 -12.10 11.66 1.80
C LEU A 81 -11.23 11.67 0.55
N ILE A 82 -10.43 10.63 0.38
CA ILE A 82 -9.58 10.48 -0.81
C ILE A 82 -10.43 9.89 -1.92
N LYS A 83 -10.54 10.61 -3.04
CA LYS A 83 -11.31 10.20 -4.21
C LYS A 83 -10.41 9.44 -5.19
N ILE A 84 -10.79 8.20 -5.50
CA ILE A 84 -10.15 7.38 -6.53
C ILE A 84 -11.14 7.21 -7.68
N ARG A 85 -10.82 7.90 -8.79
CA ARG A 85 -11.70 8.03 -9.95
C ARG A 85 -13.12 8.46 -9.49
N ASP A 86 -14.14 8.05 -10.23
CA ASP A 86 -15.56 8.22 -9.94
C ASP A 86 -16.16 7.02 -9.20
N LYS A 87 -15.37 6.07 -8.70
CA LYS A 87 -15.90 4.84 -8.08
C LYS A 87 -15.65 4.71 -6.59
N ILE A 88 -14.46 5.09 -6.13
CA ILE A 88 -14.01 4.76 -4.77
C ILE A 88 -13.79 6.03 -3.95
N LEU A 89 -14.20 5.97 -2.68
CA LEU A 89 -13.87 6.90 -1.63
C LEU A 89 -13.09 6.15 -0.54
N ILE A 90 -11.93 6.67 -0.15
CA ILE A 90 -11.14 6.12 0.95
C ILE A 90 -11.23 7.07 2.14
N THR A 91 -11.39 6.50 3.33
CA THR A 91 -11.39 7.21 4.61
C THR A 91 -10.53 6.46 5.61
N ASP A 92 -9.95 7.18 6.55
CA ASP A 92 -9.26 6.64 7.72
C ASP A 92 -10.19 6.49 8.94
N ASN A 93 -11.47 6.80 8.80
CA ASN A 93 -12.44 6.63 9.87
C ASN A 93 -12.85 5.16 9.99
N SER A 94 -12.77 4.59 11.20
CA SER A 94 -13.20 3.22 11.52
C SER A 94 -14.57 3.15 12.20
N ASP A 95 -15.15 4.29 12.61
CA ASP A 95 -16.43 4.30 13.30
C ASP A 95 -17.58 3.90 12.37
N SER A 96 -18.33 2.89 12.80
CA SER A 96 -19.41 2.31 12.01
C SER A 96 -20.55 3.31 11.71
N LYS A 97 -20.81 4.28 12.60
CA LYS A 97 -21.86 5.30 12.38
C LYS A 97 -21.38 6.32 11.36
N GLU A 98 -20.14 6.77 11.44
CA GLU A 98 -19.54 7.67 10.46
C GLU A 98 -19.43 7.03 9.08
N LEU A 99 -19.00 5.76 9.00
CA LEU A 99 -18.99 5.01 7.74
C LEU A 99 -20.38 4.89 7.11
N LYS A 100 -21.42 4.66 7.93
CA LYS A 100 -22.81 4.67 7.45
C LYS A 100 -23.21 6.04 6.91
N LYS A 101 -22.88 7.14 7.60
CA LYS A 101 -23.15 8.51 7.11
C LYS A 101 -22.47 8.78 5.77
N ILE A 102 -21.21 8.38 5.60
CA ILE A 102 -20.48 8.55 4.33
C ILE A 102 -21.17 7.74 3.22
N LYS A 103 -21.53 6.48 3.48
CA LYS A 103 -22.24 5.62 2.50
C LYS A 103 -23.60 6.20 2.10
N ILE A 104 -24.37 6.75 3.06
CA ILE A 104 -25.65 7.43 2.78
C ILE A 104 -25.43 8.68 1.91
N ARG A 105 -24.39 9.47 2.22
CA ARG A 105 -24.05 10.68 1.46
C ARG A 105 -23.57 10.37 0.03
N TYR A 106 -22.96 9.20 -0.18
CA TYR A 106 -22.37 8.79 -1.46
C TYR A 106 -22.84 7.38 -1.90
N PRO A 107 -24.14 7.18 -2.19
CA PRO A 107 -24.73 5.85 -2.37
C PRO A 107 -24.22 5.11 -3.61
N LYS A 108 -23.65 5.83 -4.59
CA LYS A 108 -23.08 5.26 -5.83
C LYS A 108 -21.57 4.98 -5.75
N LYS A 109 -20.94 5.25 -4.60
CA LYS A 109 -19.49 5.08 -4.41
C LYS A 109 -19.22 3.89 -3.50
N ILE A 110 -18.16 3.16 -3.82
CA ILE A 110 -17.57 2.18 -2.91
C ILE A 110 -16.79 2.97 -1.86
N VAL A 111 -17.14 2.79 -0.60
CA VAL A 111 -16.44 3.43 0.53
C VAL A 111 -15.53 2.40 1.18
N ILE A 112 -14.23 2.66 1.17
CA ILE A 112 -13.20 1.82 1.79
C ILE A 112 -12.65 2.55 3.02
N SER A 113 -12.70 1.89 4.17
CA SER A 113 -12.10 2.36 5.41
C SER A 113 -10.73 1.71 5.60
N ILE A 114 -9.68 2.50 5.59
CA ILE A 114 -8.32 2.08 5.96
C ILE A 114 -7.87 3.03 7.05
N PRO A 115 -8.17 2.73 8.33
CA PRO A 115 -7.71 3.56 9.42
C PRO A 115 -6.22 3.74 9.34
N ALA A 116 -5.75 4.94 9.70
CA ALA A 116 -4.34 5.26 9.74
C ALA A 116 -3.64 4.38 10.80
N ALA A 117 -3.30 3.16 10.40
CA ALA A 117 -2.46 2.23 11.13
C ALA A 117 -1.04 2.30 10.55
N LEU A 118 -0.11 1.68 11.26
CA LEU A 118 1.34 1.72 11.05
C LEU A 118 1.80 1.15 9.69
N ALA A 119 0.91 0.51 8.93
CA ALA A 119 1.24 -0.05 7.62
C ALA A 119 1.15 0.96 6.48
N PHE A 120 2.10 0.86 5.55
CA PHE A 120 2.10 1.56 4.27
C PHE A 120 0.83 1.22 3.45
N GLY A 121 0.27 2.22 2.75
CA GLY A 121 -0.87 2.00 1.84
C GLY A 121 -2.22 2.63 2.23
N THR A 122 -2.24 3.70 3.02
CA THR A 122 -3.47 4.43 3.40
C THR A 122 -4.23 5.12 2.25
N GLY A 123 -3.75 5.01 1.00
CA GLY A 123 -4.34 5.64 -0.18
C GLY A 123 -3.92 7.10 -0.41
N ASP A 124 -3.38 7.78 0.60
CA ASP A 124 -2.91 9.17 0.52
C ASP A 124 -1.54 9.28 -0.18
N HIS A 125 -0.72 8.23 -0.06
CA HIS A 125 0.56 8.15 -0.73
C HIS A 125 0.40 8.14 -2.26
N ALA A 126 1.28 8.89 -2.93
CA ALA A 126 1.27 9.05 -4.38
C ALA A 126 1.26 7.72 -5.13
N THR A 127 2.00 6.73 -4.62
CA THR A 127 2.13 5.37 -5.19
C THR A 127 0.82 4.59 -5.07
N THR A 128 0.27 4.46 -3.87
CA THR A 128 -1.01 3.76 -3.63
C THR A 128 -2.15 4.38 -4.43
N SER A 129 -2.26 5.72 -4.45
CA SER A 129 -3.30 6.41 -5.22
C SER A 129 -3.21 6.15 -6.73
N THR A 130 -2.00 5.95 -7.25
CA THR A 130 -1.76 5.63 -8.67
C THR A 130 -2.13 4.19 -8.97
N CYS A 131 -1.69 3.22 -8.15
CA CYS A 131 -2.10 1.81 -8.27
C CYS A 131 -3.62 1.64 -8.22
N LEU A 132 -4.28 2.29 -7.27
CA LEU A 132 -5.73 2.24 -7.13
C LEU A 132 -6.46 2.77 -8.36
N ARG A 133 -5.96 3.84 -8.98
CA ARG A 133 -6.56 4.39 -10.21
C ARG A 133 -6.42 3.40 -11.36
N MET A 134 -5.23 2.83 -11.58
CA MET A 134 -5.01 1.83 -12.62
C MET A 134 -5.87 0.58 -12.39
N LEU A 135 -5.93 0.09 -11.15
CA LEU A 135 -6.74 -1.07 -10.78
C LEU A 135 -8.24 -0.82 -11.01
N VAL A 136 -8.75 0.36 -10.65
CA VAL A 136 -10.16 0.73 -10.92
C VAL A 136 -10.45 0.76 -12.42
N ASP A 137 -9.52 1.27 -13.23
CA ASP A 137 -9.70 1.35 -14.68
C ASP A 137 -9.71 -0.05 -15.31
N ILE A 138 -8.82 -0.95 -14.87
CA ILE A 138 -8.77 -2.36 -15.28
C ILE A 138 -10.05 -3.10 -14.86
N ALA A 139 -10.46 -2.98 -13.60
CA ALA A 139 -11.64 -3.66 -13.10
C ALA A 139 -12.92 -3.21 -13.83
N LYS A 140 -13.03 -1.93 -14.20
CA LYS A 140 -14.13 -1.44 -15.04
C LYS A 140 -14.14 -2.07 -16.42
N ASP A 141 -12.98 -2.29 -17.02
CA ASP A 141 -12.88 -2.95 -18.32
C ASP A 141 -13.34 -4.42 -18.24
N HIS A 142 -12.89 -5.16 -17.23
CA HIS A 142 -13.37 -6.52 -16.96
C HIS A 142 -14.89 -6.57 -16.73
N GLN A 143 -15.44 -5.63 -15.95
CA GLN A 143 -16.89 -5.52 -15.72
C GLN A 143 -17.66 -5.27 -17.03
N LYS A 144 -17.19 -4.35 -17.88
CA LYS A 144 -17.81 -4.07 -19.19
C LYS A 144 -17.82 -5.31 -20.08
N LYS A 145 -16.71 -6.06 -20.07
CA LYS A 145 -16.54 -7.31 -20.83
C LYS A 145 -17.25 -8.51 -20.18
N LYS A 146 -17.86 -8.34 -19.00
CA LYS A 146 -18.44 -9.43 -18.18
C LYS A 146 -17.45 -10.58 -17.95
N LYS A 147 -16.15 -10.28 -17.89
CA LYS A 147 -15.07 -11.25 -17.70
C LYS A 147 -14.78 -11.39 -16.20
N GLN A 148 -14.81 -12.63 -15.69
CA GLN A 148 -14.25 -12.92 -14.36
C GLN A 148 -12.75 -12.66 -14.38
N TRP A 149 -12.24 -12.09 -13.29
CA TRP A 149 -10.83 -11.74 -13.20
C TRP A 149 -10.29 -12.02 -11.80
N SER A 150 -8.98 -12.22 -11.74
CA SER A 150 -8.24 -12.57 -10.54
C SER A 150 -7.13 -11.56 -10.23
N LEU A 151 -6.79 -11.43 -8.95
CA LEU A 151 -5.71 -10.54 -8.51
C LEU A 151 -4.75 -11.24 -7.55
N CYS A 152 -3.45 -10.99 -7.73
CA CYS A 152 -2.39 -11.25 -6.74
C CYS A 152 -1.73 -9.94 -6.32
N ASP A 153 -1.74 -9.63 -5.02
CA ASP A 153 -1.03 -8.49 -4.45
C ASP A 153 0.28 -8.93 -3.78
N ILE A 154 1.40 -8.37 -4.22
CA ILE A 154 2.75 -8.64 -3.71
C ILE A 154 3.19 -7.43 -2.88
N GLY A 155 3.37 -7.65 -1.57
CA GLY A 155 3.57 -6.57 -0.61
C GLY A 155 2.23 -5.97 -0.16
N LEU A 156 1.48 -6.78 0.58
CA LEU A 156 0.11 -6.51 1.00
C LEU A 156 -0.07 -5.18 1.75
N GLY A 157 0.87 -4.83 2.64
CA GLY A 157 0.77 -3.66 3.52
C GLY A 157 -0.60 -3.59 4.23
N THR A 158 -1.33 -2.48 4.03
CA THR A 158 -2.70 -2.31 4.58
C THR A 158 -3.77 -3.22 3.97
N GLY A 159 -3.49 -3.91 2.86
CA GLY A 159 -4.47 -4.73 2.12
C GLY A 159 -5.43 -3.92 1.24
N ILE A 160 -5.19 -2.63 1.02
CA ILE A 160 -6.12 -1.75 0.30
C ILE A 160 -6.36 -2.16 -1.16
N LEU A 161 -5.33 -2.66 -1.87
CA LEU A 161 -5.43 -3.09 -3.27
C LEU A 161 -6.29 -4.36 -3.41
N PRO A 162 -6.07 -5.44 -2.64
CA PRO A 162 -6.94 -6.62 -2.72
C PRO A 162 -8.35 -6.36 -2.19
N ILE A 163 -8.53 -5.54 -1.15
CA ILE A 163 -9.87 -5.08 -0.73
C ILE A 163 -10.58 -4.35 -1.87
N THR A 164 -9.87 -3.45 -2.55
CA THR A 164 -10.39 -2.73 -3.72
C THR A 164 -10.77 -3.69 -4.84
N ALA A 165 -9.92 -4.66 -5.14
CA ALA A 165 -10.16 -5.65 -6.19
C ALA A 165 -11.41 -6.49 -5.92
N SER A 166 -11.54 -7.00 -4.68
CA SER A 166 -12.71 -7.76 -4.22
C SER A 166 -13.99 -6.93 -4.36
N LEU A 167 -14.00 -5.69 -3.86
CA LEU A 167 -15.14 -4.76 -3.97
C LEU A 167 -15.48 -4.37 -5.42
N MET A 168 -14.51 -4.47 -6.33
CA MET A 168 -14.68 -4.22 -7.76
C MET A 168 -15.00 -5.51 -8.55
N GLY A 169 -15.28 -6.62 -7.87
CA GLY A 169 -15.79 -7.85 -8.48
C GLY A 169 -14.72 -8.81 -8.99
N ALA A 170 -13.48 -8.73 -8.49
CA ALA A 170 -12.52 -9.82 -8.69
C ALA A 170 -13.04 -11.10 -8.04
N PHE A 171 -13.08 -12.20 -8.81
CA PHE A 171 -13.60 -13.49 -8.34
C PHE A 171 -12.62 -14.20 -7.40
N LYS A 172 -11.32 -14.04 -7.65
CA LYS A 172 -10.26 -14.65 -6.83
C LYS A 172 -9.21 -13.60 -6.51
N VAL A 173 -9.03 -13.33 -5.22
CA VAL A 173 -8.07 -12.34 -4.75
C VAL A 173 -7.15 -13.00 -3.74
N GLU A 174 -5.85 -12.84 -3.98
CA GLU A 174 -4.81 -13.34 -3.09
C GLU A 174 -3.77 -12.25 -2.87
N GLY A 175 -3.05 -12.33 -1.77
CA GLY A 175 -1.90 -11.47 -1.57
C GLY A 175 -1.03 -11.94 -0.43
N PHE A 176 0.19 -11.43 -0.39
CA PHE A 176 1.13 -11.81 0.66
C PHE A 176 2.08 -10.67 0.99
N ASP A 177 2.66 -10.76 2.17
CA ASP A 177 3.68 -9.86 2.67
C ASP A 177 4.70 -10.67 3.47
N PHE A 178 5.95 -10.22 3.49
CA PHE A 178 6.98 -10.84 4.32
C PHE A 178 6.82 -10.43 5.79
N ASP A 179 6.14 -9.30 6.04
CA ASP A 179 5.90 -8.77 7.36
C ASP A 179 4.60 -9.36 7.96
N PRO A 180 4.67 -10.15 9.06
CA PRO A 180 3.48 -10.66 9.73
C PRO A 180 2.56 -9.55 10.27
N GLU A 181 3.09 -8.37 10.62
CA GLU A 181 2.29 -7.24 11.06
C GLU A 181 1.37 -6.72 9.94
N ALA A 182 1.89 -6.66 8.70
CA ALA A 182 1.11 -6.29 7.52
C ALA A 182 -0.07 -7.26 7.31
N ILE A 183 0.14 -8.57 7.51
CA ILE A 183 -0.93 -9.57 7.44
C ILE A 183 -2.02 -9.31 8.49
N VAL A 184 -1.63 -9.01 9.73
CA VAL A 184 -2.58 -8.69 10.81
C VAL A 184 -3.37 -7.41 10.49
N ILE A 185 -2.70 -6.38 9.98
CA ILE A 185 -3.33 -5.11 9.62
C ILE A 185 -4.30 -5.31 8.44
N ALA A 186 -3.89 -6.02 7.40
CA ALA A 186 -4.75 -6.32 6.26
C ALA A 186 -6.00 -7.11 6.67
N LYS A 187 -5.87 -8.14 7.53
CA LYS A 187 -7.03 -8.87 8.09
C LYS A 187 -7.99 -7.96 8.84
N ARG A 188 -7.47 -7.05 9.67
CA ARG A 188 -8.31 -6.07 10.39
C ARG A 188 -9.05 -5.14 9.42
N ASN A 189 -8.36 -4.65 8.40
CA ASN A 189 -8.97 -3.79 7.39
C ASN A 189 -10.02 -4.53 6.56
N MET A 190 -9.83 -5.81 6.25
CA MET A 190 -10.85 -6.65 5.61
C MET A 190 -12.11 -6.73 6.47
N VAL A 191 -11.97 -6.98 7.79
CA VAL A 191 -13.10 -7.01 8.73
C VAL A 191 -13.84 -5.67 8.77
N ILE A 192 -13.13 -4.55 8.86
CA ILE A 192 -13.73 -3.21 8.87
C ILE A 192 -14.54 -2.95 7.59
N ASN A 193 -14.05 -3.43 6.45
CA ASN A 193 -14.72 -3.30 5.16
C ASN A 193 -15.75 -4.39 4.88
N SER A 194 -15.97 -5.32 5.82
CA SER A 194 -16.86 -6.48 5.67
C SER A 194 -16.50 -7.32 4.44
N ILE A 195 -15.20 -7.58 4.27
CA ILE A 195 -14.65 -8.38 3.18
C ILE A 195 -14.16 -9.71 3.72
N ASP A 196 -14.69 -10.78 3.14
CA ASP A 196 -14.26 -12.15 3.35
C ASP A 196 -13.73 -12.74 2.04
N GLY A 197 -13.05 -13.89 2.12
CA GLY A 197 -12.67 -14.67 0.92
C GLY A 197 -11.43 -14.19 0.17
N ILE A 198 -10.71 -13.17 0.66
CA ILE A 198 -9.37 -12.86 0.18
C ILE A 198 -8.37 -13.79 0.88
N ASN A 199 -7.58 -14.54 0.11
CA ASN A 199 -6.56 -15.42 0.66
C ASN A 199 -5.25 -14.64 0.89
N ILE A 200 -4.93 -14.35 2.16
CA ILE A 200 -3.70 -13.67 2.55
C ILE A 200 -2.85 -14.48 3.51
N TYR A 201 -1.54 -14.45 3.28
CA TYR A 201 -0.56 -15.25 4.01
C TYR A 201 0.80 -14.55 4.08
N GLU A 202 1.58 -14.89 5.10
CA GLU A 202 2.95 -14.43 5.24
C GLU A 202 3.86 -15.18 4.26
N GLN A 203 4.67 -14.44 3.50
CA GLN A 203 5.60 -14.99 2.52
C GLN A 203 6.61 -13.93 2.07
N ASP A 204 7.88 -14.29 2.06
CA ASP A 204 8.91 -13.50 1.38
C ASP A 204 8.84 -13.72 -0.13
N LEU A 205 8.87 -12.63 -0.91
CA LEU A 205 8.87 -12.70 -2.38
C LEU A 205 10.07 -13.47 -2.92
N PHE A 206 11.26 -13.40 -2.31
CA PHE A 206 12.45 -14.11 -2.77
C PHE A 206 12.25 -15.62 -2.69
N ASP A 207 11.68 -16.11 -1.60
CA ASP A 207 11.39 -17.53 -1.36
C ASP A 207 10.08 -18.00 -2.01
N TRP A 208 9.24 -17.07 -2.45
CA TRP A 208 7.95 -17.39 -3.04
C TRP A 208 8.10 -18.18 -4.34
N SER A 209 7.50 -19.37 -4.33
CA SER A 209 7.51 -20.34 -5.44
C SER A 209 6.09 -20.80 -5.75
N PRO A 210 5.35 -20.06 -6.60
CA PRO A 210 3.99 -20.44 -6.97
C PRO A 210 3.97 -21.72 -7.80
N LYS A 211 2.88 -22.49 -7.69
CA LYS A 211 2.67 -23.71 -8.48
C LYS A 211 2.77 -23.40 -9.98
N LYS A 212 3.42 -24.30 -10.74
CA LYS A 212 3.55 -24.18 -12.19
C LYS A 212 2.18 -24.03 -12.86
N GLY A 213 2.07 -23.11 -13.81
CA GLY A 213 0.83 -22.81 -14.54
C GLY A 213 -0.17 -21.91 -13.79
N ARG A 214 0.15 -21.48 -12.56
CA ARG A 214 -0.67 -20.49 -11.85
C ARG A 214 -0.41 -19.10 -12.41
N THR A 215 -1.48 -18.43 -12.84
CA THR A 215 -1.42 -17.04 -13.32
C THR A 215 -2.57 -16.21 -12.73
N TRP A 216 -2.46 -14.89 -12.83
CA TRP A 216 -3.49 -13.93 -12.42
C TRP A 216 -3.75 -12.92 -13.53
N ASP A 217 -4.99 -12.44 -13.65
CA ASP A 217 -5.32 -11.39 -14.63
C ASP A 217 -4.70 -10.06 -14.25
N VAL A 218 -4.51 -9.81 -12.95
CA VAL A 218 -3.85 -8.61 -12.44
C VAL A 218 -2.87 -8.99 -11.35
N ILE A 219 -1.62 -8.55 -11.48
CA ILE A 219 -0.63 -8.57 -10.39
C ILE A 219 -0.31 -7.14 -9.99
N THR A 220 -0.39 -6.85 -8.70
CA THR A 220 0.05 -5.59 -8.11
C THR A 220 1.30 -5.80 -7.27
N ALA A 221 2.27 -4.90 -7.39
CA ALA A 221 3.45 -4.89 -6.53
C ALA A 221 3.86 -3.43 -6.26
N ASN A 222 3.42 -2.91 -5.11
CA ASN A 222 3.75 -1.55 -4.66
C ASN A 222 4.86 -1.60 -3.60
N ILE A 223 6.04 -2.04 -4.03
CA ILE A 223 7.21 -2.33 -3.19
C ILE A 223 8.48 -1.76 -3.81
N PHE A 224 9.58 -1.80 -3.08
CA PHE A 224 10.82 -1.15 -3.48
C PHE A 224 11.51 -1.81 -4.69
N ALA A 225 12.24 -0.99 -5.45
CA ALA A 225 12.92 -1.41 -6.67
C ALA A 225 14.00 -2.50 -6.45
N ASN A 226 14.67 -2.50 -5.29
CA ASN A 226 15.65 -3.52 -4.91
C ASN A 226 15.02 -4.91 -4.71
N VAL A 227 13.73 -4.97 -4.35
CA VAL A 227 12.96 -6.22 -4.24
C VAL A 227 12.36 -6.60 -5.60
N LEU A 228 11.87 -5.62 -6.36
CA LEU A 228 11.27 -5.84 -7.69
C LEU A 228 12.28 -6.36 -8.72
N ASN A 229 13.45 -5.73 -8.83
CA ASN A 229 14.40 -6.02 -9.90
C ASN A 229 14.82 -7.50 -9.97
N PRO A 230 15.29 -8.13 -8.86
CA PRO A 230 15.67 -9.53 -8.90
C PRO A 230 14.52 -10.48 -9.21
N ASN A 231 13.28 -10.07 -8.90
CA ASN A 231 12.09 -10.90 -9.00
C ASN A 231 11.23 -10.62 -10.25
N LEU A 232 11.59 -9.63 -11.07
CA LEU A 232 10.72 -9.12 -12.14
C LEU A 232 10.35 -10.20 -13.16
N LYS A 233 11.30 -11.04 -13.57
CA LYS A 233 11.06 -12.18 -14.46
C LYS A 233 10.06 -13.18 -13.87
N LYS A 234 10.25 -13.50 -12.59
CA LYS A 234 9.37 -14.42 -11.84
C LYS A 234 7.96 -13.86 -11.79
N ILE A 235 7.79 -12.59 -11.39
CA ILE A 235 6.50 -11.91 -11.33
C ILE A 235 5.83 -11.88 -12.71
N TRP A 236 6.55 -11.50 -13.76
CA TRP A 236 5.99 -11.40 -15.11
C TRP A 236 5.48 -12.73 -15.65
N SER A 237 6.18 -13.84 -15.38
CA SER A 237 5.75 -15.18 -15.81
C SER A 237 4.42 -15.65 -15.20
N LEU A 238 3.90 -14.93 -14.21
CA LEU A 238 2.66 -15.23 -13.51
C LEU A 238 1.49 -14.35 -13.98
N VAL A 239 1.75 -13.40 -14.88
CA VAL A 239 0.70 -12.58 -15.49
C VAL A 239 0.03 -13.42 -16.57
N SER A 240 -1.30 -13.54 -16.49
CA SER A 240 -2.09 -14.28 -17.48
C SER A 240 -2.01 -13.61 -18.86
N GLU A 241 -2.34 -14.36 -19.90
CA GLU A 241 -2.62 -13.78 -21.21
C GLU A 241 -3.75 -12.73 -21.09
N ASN A 242 -3.60 -11.60 -21.77
CA ASN A 242 -4.45 -10.41 -21.63
C ASN A 242 -4.48 -9.84 -20.20
N GLY A 243 -3.47 -10.14 -19.38
CA GLY A 243 -3.35 -9.69 -18.00
C GLY A 243 -2.53 -8.41 -17.84
N HIS A 244 -2.47 -7.89 -16.62
CA HIS A 244 -1.81 -6.65 -16.27
C HIS A 244 -0.84 -6.83 -15.10
N LEU A 245 0.33 -6.17 -15.18
CA LEU A 245 1.25 -6.02 -14.05
C LEU A 245 1.35 -4.53 -13.68
N LEU A 246 1.02 -4.22 -12.43
CA LEU A 246 1.08 -2.88 -11.87
C LEU A 246 2.23 -2.79 -10.87
N LEU A 247 3.29 -2.06 -11.22
CA LEU A 247 4.42 -1.78 -10.33
C LEU A 247 4.34 -0.35 -9.81
N SER A 248 4.58 -0.15 -8.51
CA SER A 248 4.70 1.17 -7.88
C SER A 248 5.65 1.10 -6.69
N GLY A 249 5.78 2.18 -5.91
CA GLY A 249 6.78 2.23 -4.83
C GLY A 249 8.20 2.51 -5.33
N ILE A 250 8.34 2.98 -6.57
CA ILE A 250 9.62 3.15 -7.25
C ILE A 250 9.98 4.64 -7.28
N LEU A 251 11.19 4.98 -6.81
CA LEU A 251 11.74 6.33 -6.95
C LEU A 251 12.20 6.58 -8.39
N LYS A 252 12.11 7.84 -8.85
CA LYS A 252 12.54 8.26 -10.20
C LYS A 252 13.95 7.82 -10.56
N GLU A 253 14.88 7.84 -9.62
CA GLU A 253 16.27 7.38 -9.81
C GLU A 253 16.39 5.89 -10.17
N HIS A 254 15.39 5.06 -9.83
CA HIS A 254 15.36 3.63 -10.15
C HIS A 254 14.54 3.32 -11.41
N HIS A 255 13.96 4.33 -12.07
CA HIS A 255 13.15 4.18 -13.28
C HIS A 255 13.89 3.41 -14.38
N ASP A 256 15.08 3.87 -14.76
CA ASP A 256 15.83 3.31 -15.89
C ASP A 256 16.30 1.89 -15.59
N SER A 257 16.62 1.61 -14.32
CA SER A 257 16.99 0.26 -13.87
C SER A 257 15.84 -0.73 -14.08
N ILE A 258 14.62 -0.36 -13.63
CA ILE A 258 13.42 -1.20 -13.79
C ILE A 258 13.08 -1.39 -15.27
N LEU A 259 13.10 -0.33 -16.08
CA LEU A 259 12.80 -0.42 -17.51
C LEU A 259 13.80 -1.31 -18.27
N LYS A 260 15.11 -1.14 -18.01
CA LYS A 260 16.14 -1.96 -18.66
C LYS A 260 15.96 -3.43 -18.30
N ASN A 261 15.72 -3.73 -17.02
CA ASN A 261 15.49 -5.09 -16.56
C ASN A 261 14.19 -5.69 -17.12
N ALA A 262 13.11 -4.90 -17.18
CA ALA A 262 11.85 -5.29 -17.80
C ALA A 262 12.07 -5.70 -19.26
N LYS A 263 12.73 -4.85 -20.04
CA LYS A 263 13.06 -5.12 -21.44
C LYS A 263 13.91 -6.38 -21.60
N SER A 264 14.94 -6.56 -20.77
CA SER A 264 15.79 -7.76 -20.80
C SER A 264 15.05 -9.05 -20.44
N ASN A 265 13.94 -8.97 -19.72
CA ASN A 265 13.08 -10.10 -19.38
C ASN A 265 11.88 -10.27 -20.33
N GLY A 266 11.83 -9.52 -21.44
CA GLY A 266 10.78 -9.64 -22.44
C GLY A 266 9.45 -8.98 -22.05
N LEU A 267 9.44 -8.11 -21.04
CA LEU A 267 8.25 -7.31 -20.73
C LEU A 267 8.04 -6.26 -21.86
N PRO A 268 6.79 -5.97 -22.23
CA PRO A 268 6.49 -4.94 -23.21
C PRO A 268 6.79 -3.55 -22.67
N ILE A 269 6.71 -2.53 -23.54
CA ILE A 269 6.83 -1.14 -23.11
C ILE A 269 5.65 -0.80 -22.18
N PRO A 270 5.91 -0.35 -20.93
CA PRO A 270 4.84 -0.03 -20.00
C PRO A 270 4.21 1.34 -20.27
N GLU A 271 2.98 1.50 -19.82
CA GLU A 271 2.41 2.81 -19.51
C GLU A 271 3.09 3.36 -18.25
N LEU A 272 3.60 4.59 -18.33
CA LEU A 272 4.36 5.24 -17.26
C LEU A 272 3.51 6.31 -16.55
N HIS A 273 3.48 6.25 -15.23
CA HIS A 273 2.84 7.28 -14.40
C HIS A 273 3.83 7.86 -13.39
N CYS A 274 4.11 9.16 -13.52
CA CYS A 274 4.99 9.88 -12.61
C CYS A 274 4.18 10.83 -11.72
N LYS A 275 4.40 10.77 -10.41
CA LYS A 275 3.79 11.69 -9.43
C LYS A 275 4.83 12.10 -8.39
N GLY A 276 5.28 13.35 -8.50
CA GLY A 276 6.39 13.84 -7.67
C GLY A 276 7.68 13.06 -7.96
N LYS A 277 8.27 12.45 -6.93
CA LYS A 277 9.45 11.58 -7.04
C LYS A 277 9.14 10.11 -7.31
N TRP A 278 7.86 9.74 -7.33
CA TRP A 278 7.42 8.36 -7.49
C TRP A 278 7.06 8.05 -8.93
N VAL A 279 7.36 6.82 -9.31
CA VAL A 279 7.09 6.23 -10.62
C VAL A 279 6.25 4.98 -10.42
N SER A 280 5.29 4.79 -11.31
CA SER A 280 4.51 3.55 -11.43
C SER A 280 4.48 3.11 -12.88
N PHE A 281 4.51 1.79 -13.08
CA PHE A 281 4.47 1.16 -14.40
C PHE A 281 3.24 0.28 -14.49
N LYS A 282 2.58 0.31 -15.64
CA LYS A 282 1.56 -0.67 -16.01
C LYS A 282 1.99 -1.39 -17.28
N PHE A 283 2.23 -2.68 -17.15
CA PHE A 283 2.50 -3.57 -18.27
C PHE A 283 1.23 -4.32 -18.65
N ASN A 284 1.03 -4.55 -19.95
CA ASN A 284 -0.10 -5.32 -20.48
C ASN A 284 0.46 -6.54 -21.21
N ASN A 285 0.03 -7.74 -20.82
CA ASN A 285 0.43 -8.98 -21.47
C ASN A 285 -0.55 -9.24 -22.63
N CYS A 286 -0.30 -8.62 -23.78
CA CYS A 286 -1.14 -8.75 -24.98
C CYS A 286 -0.78 -9.98 -25.81
#